data_AF-F1LDI9-F1
#
_entry.id   AF-F1LDI9-F1
#
_cell.length_a   1.000
_cell.length_b   1.000
_cell.length_c   1.000
_cell.angle_alpha   90.00
_cell.angle_beta   90.00
_cell.angle_gamma   90.00
#
_symmetry.space_group_name_H-M   'P 1'
#
loop_
_entity.id
_entity.type
_entity.pdbx_description
1 polymer ?
#
loop_
_entity_poly.entity_id
_entity_poly.type
_entity_poly.pdbx_seq_one_letter_code
_entity_poly.pdbx_strand_id
1 'polypeptide(L)'
;MDEDDEVERPKRHPPHSFTHSMRSIRQCSWYWGNMSWLEAERVLMDYALGTYLIRDSASDRYIFTISYRTANSVHHTRLPQHGGKFCLGGPNSLVRSESLMAFVETLQRCGERGVCLLMHEKGDRAATQTMALNKALHRHELLPPLKYLCRVVIRHAVSPSSISKLPLPPKILRYVQDPRYLVPPC
;
A
#
# COMPACT_ATOMS: atom_id res chain seq x y z
N MET A 1 -7.36 21.48 -56.94
CA MET A 1 -5.93 21.28 -56.67
C MET A 1 -5.54 22.52 -55.88
N ASP A 2 -5.62 22.51 -54.56
CA ASP A 2 -5.04 21.48 -53.70
C ASP A 2 -5.98 21.07 -52.55
N GLU A 3 -5.98 19.76 -52.32
CA GLU A 3 -6.78 19.03 -51.35
C GLU A 3 -6.23 19.19 -49.94
N ASP A 4 -7.14 18.92 -49.01
CA ASP A 4 -7.01 18.90 -47.56
C ASP A 4 -5.76 18.17 -47.04
N ASP A 5 -5.12 18.77 -46.04
CA ASP A 5 -4.32 18.02 -45.07
C ASP A 5 -4.66 18.55 -43.66
N GLU A 6 -5.93 18.34 -43.28
CA GLU A 6 -6.40 18.57 -41.93
C GLU A 6 -5.82 17.46 -41.04
N VAL A 7 -4.61 17.71 -40.52
CA VAL A 7 -3.90 16.82 -39.60
C VAL A 7 -4.80 16.51 -38.40
N GLU A 8 -5.40 15.32 -38.43
CA GLU A 8 -6.25 14.78 -37.37
C GLU A 8 -5.40 14.67 -36.08
N ARG A 9 -5.55 15.67 -35.20
CA ARG A 9 -4.91 15.66 -33.89
C ARG A 9 -5.34 14.39 -33.15
N PRO A 10 -4.42 13.64 -32.52
CA PRO A 10 -4.77 12.42 -31.82
C PRO A 10 -5.85 12.71 -30.79
N LYS A 11 -6.99 12.03 -30.94
CA LYS A 11 -8.15 12.10 -30.05
C LYS A 11 -7.66 11.83 -28.63
N ARG A 12 -7.61 12.87 -27.80
CA ARG A 12 -7.33 12.74 -26.36
C ARG A 12 -8.39 11.81 -25.79
N HIS A 13 -8.00 10.58 -25.46
CA HIS A 13 -8.88 9.69 -24.70
C HIS A 13 -9.36 10.45 -23.46
N PRO A 14 -10.67 10.43 -23.15
CA PRO A 14 -11.16 11.09 -21.95
C PRO A 14 -10.38 10.50 -20.77
N PRO A 15 -9.81 11.34 -19.89
CA PRO A 15 -9.11 10.81 -18.73
C PRO A 15 -10.08 9.87 -18.03
N HIS A 16 -9.66 8.62 -17.77
CA HIS A 16 -10.36 7.75 -16.84
C HIS A 16 -10.75 8.62 -15.64
N SER A 17 -12.07 8.83 -15.46
CA SER A 17 -12.57 9.85 -14.53
C SER A 17 -11.84 9.69 -13.21
N PHE A 18 -11.24 10.78 -12.70
CA PHE A 18 -10.48 10.76 -11.44
C PHE A 18 -11.25 10.02 -10.32
N THR A 19 -12.58 10.19 -10.30
CA THR A 19 -13.50 9.49 -9.40
C THR A 19 -13.47 7.96 -9.54
N HIS A 20 -13.40 7.44 -10.77
CA HIS A 20 -13.31 6.02 -11.06
C HIS A 20 -11.94 5.47 -10.61
N SER A 21 -10.86 6.19 -10.94
CA SER A 21 -9.51 5.83 -10.50
C SER A 21 -9.39 5.78 -8.98
N MET A 22 -9.96 6.76 -8.28
CA MET A 22 -10.02 6.78 -6.81
C MET A 22 -10.82 5.62 -6.21
N ARG A 23 -11.93 5.21 -6.86
CA ARG A 23 -12.71 4.05 -6.42
C ARG A 23 -11.86 2.77 -6.47
N SER A 24 -11.13 2.57 -7.57
CA SER A 24 -10.24 1.42 -7.72
C SER A 24 -9.10 1.43 -6.70
N ILE A 25 -8.46 2.59 -6.47
CA ILE A 25 -7.39 2.74 -5.47
C ILE A 25 -7.90 2.39 -4.07
N ARG A 26 -9.10 2.83 -3.69
CA ARG A 26 -9.71 2.53 -2.38
C ARG A 26 -9.97 1.03 -2.15
N GLN A 27 -10.12 0.25 -3.22
CA GLN A 27 -10.28 -1.19 -3.14
C GLN A 27 -8.93 -1.91 -2.96
N CYS A 28 -7.81 -1.27 -3.27
CA CYS A 28 -6.50 -1.86 -3.08
C CYS A 28 -6.16 -2.01 -1.59
N SER A 29 -5.65 -3.16 -1.21
CA SER A 29 -5.28 -3.45 0.18
C SER A 29 -3.99 -2.75 0.61
N TRP A 30 -3.13 -2.34 -0.32
CA TRP A 30 -1.90 -1.58 -0.03
C TRP A 30 -2.11 -0.07 0.11
N TYR A 31 -3.31 0.44 -0.16
CA TYR A 31 -3.67 1.84 0.05
C TYR A 31 -4.36 2.02 1.40
N TRP A 32 -3.89 3.01 2.16
CA TRP A 32 -4.21 3.23 3.57
C TRP A 32 -5.07 4.46 3.84
N GLY A 33 -5.52 5.16 2.79
CA GLY A 33 -6.42 6.31 2.94
C GLY A 33 -5.83 7.41 3.83
N ASN A 34 -6.65 7.95 4.72
CA ASN A 34 -6.34 9.10 5.59
C ASN A 34 -5.39 8.77 6.76
N MET A 35 -4.59 7.71 6.66
CA MET A 35 -3.55 7.39 7.63
C MET A 35 -2.58 8.56 7.79
N SER A 36 -2.30 8.96 9.02
CA SER A 36 -1.35 10.00 9.36
C SER A 36 0.10 9.54 9.16
N TRP A 37 1.03 10.49 9.15
CA TRP A 37 2.45 10.15 9.07
C TRP A 37 2.93 9.41 10.33
N LEU A 38 2.49 9.81 11.55
CA LEU A 38 2.85 9.11 12.79
C LEU A 38 2.34 7.66 12.82
N GLU A 39 1.12 7.41 12.34
CA GLU A 39 0.60 6.04 12.25
C GLU A 39 1.40 5.20 11.27
N ALA A 40 1.78 5.78 10.12
CA ALA A 40 2.64 5.10 9.16
C ALA A 40 4.02 4.80 9.75
N GLU A 41 4.61 5.72 10.53
CA GLU A 41 5.87 5.46 11.25
C GLU A 41 5.72 4.29 12.23
N ARG A 42 4.72 4.34 13.11
CA ARG A 42 4.46 3.28 14.10
C ARG A 42 4.30 1.92 13.46
N VAL A 43 3.52 1.83 12.39
CA VAL A 43 3.26 0.58 11.69
C VAL A 43 4.52 0.07 10.99
N LEU A 44 5.20 0.91 10.20
CA LEU A 44 6.30 0.45 9.34
C LEU A 44 7.59 0.11 10.09
N MET A 45 7.78 0.63 11.31
CA MET A 45 8.97 0.31 12.13
C MET A 45 9.07 -1.17 12.48
N ASP A 46 7.93 -1.87 12.57
CA ASP A 46 7.85 -3.31 12.89
C ASP A 46 8.02 -4.21 11.66
N TYR A 47 8.20 -3.65 10.46
CA TYR A 47 8.35 -4.39 9.21
C TYR A 47 9.77 -4.32 8.64
N ALA A 48 10.06 -5.22 7.71
CA ALA A 48 11.36 -5.31 7.03
C ALA A 48 11.71 -4.04 6.25
N LEU A 49 13.02 -3.81 6.06
CA LEU A 49 13.52 -2.68 5.28
C LEU A 49 12.95 -2.68 3.87
N GLY A 50 12.56 -1.50 3.39
CA GLY A 50 11.94 -1.35 2.08
C GLY A 50 10.45 -1.69 2.04
N THR A 51 9.84 -2.07 3.17
CA THR A 51 8.39 -2.15 3.27
C THR A 51 7.80 -0.75 3.15
N TYR A 52 6.78 -0.59 2.32
CA TYR A 52 6.16 0.70 2.04
C TYR A 52 4.65 0.63 2.02
N LEU A 53 4.00 1.79 2.20
CA LEU A 53 2.56 1.95 2.03
C LEU A 53 2.25 3.28 1.33
N ILE A 54 1.09 3.36 0.69
CA ILE A 54 0.59 4.60 0.11
C ILE A 54 -0.63 5.07 0.89
N ARG A 55 -0.63 6.35 1.23
CA ARG A 55 -1.68 7.03 2.01
C ARG A 55 -1.95 8.41 1.42
N ASP A 56 -3.00 9.06 1.91
CA ASP A 56 -3.32 10.44 1.56
C ASP A 56 -2.20 11.38 2.02
N SER A 57 -1.93 12.42 1.24
CA SER A 57 -1.04 13.48 1.69
C SER A 57 -1.79 14.42 2.62
N ALA A 58 -1.10 14.88 3.67
CA ALA A 58 -1.57 16.00 4.49
C ALA A 58 -1.31 17.37 3.84
N SER A 59 -0.83 17.39 2.59
CA SER A 59 -0.52 18.63 1.86
C SER A 59 -1.62 18.94 0.85
N ASP A 60 -2.05 20.19 0.81
CA ASP A 60 -3.06 20.66 -0.15
C ASP A 60 -2.62 20.60 -1.62
N ARG A 61 -1.32 20.38 -1.87
CA ARG A 61 -0.74 20.30 -3.22
C ARG A 61 -0.62 18.88 -3.77
N TYR A 62 -0.79 17.85 -2.93
CA TYR A 62 -0.52 16.47 -3.31
C TYR A 62 -1.64 15.57 -2.81
N ILE A 63 -2.05 14.61 -3.64
CA ILE A 63 -3.12 13.68 -3.25
C ILE A 63 -2.55 12.52 -2.43
N PHE A 64 -1.38 12.01 -2.84
CA PHE A 64 -0.79 10.81 -2.24
C PHE A 64 0.60 11.04 -1.68
N THR A 65 0.94 10.23 -0.68
CA THR A 65 2.28 10.11 -0.09
C THR A 65 2.64 8.63 0.04
N ILE A 66 3.83 8.27 -0.42
CA ILE A 66 4.43 6.97 -0.11
C ILE A 66 5.23 7.09 1.18
N SER A 67 5.00 6.18 2.11
CA SER A 67 5.76 6.07 3.37
C SER A 67 6.47 4.73 3.38
N TYR A 68 7.75 4.69 3.76
CA TYR A 68 8.55 3.47 3.65
C TYR A 68 9.60 3.36 4.74
N ARG A 69 9.89 2.11 5.11
CA ARG A 69 10.87 1.73 6.13
C ARG A 69 12.29 1.82 5.58
N THR A 70 13.14 2.62 6.22
CA THR A 70 14.60 2.63 6.03
C THR A 70 15.29 2.03 7.26
N ALA A 71 16.63 1.97 7.27
CA ALA A 71 17.39 1.33 8.36
C ALA A 71 16.99 1.85 9.75
N ASN A 72 16.92 3.16 9.90
CA ASN A 72 16.80 3.81 11.21
C ASN A 72 15.51 4.60 11.40
N SER A 73 14.71 4.75 10.35
CA SER A 73 13.51 5.60 10.36
C SER A 73 12.48 5.13 9.35
N VAL A 74 11.41 5.90 9.22
CA VAL A 74 10.45 5.83 8.13
C VAL A 74 10.52 7.17 7.40
N HIS A 75 10.57 7.13 6.08
CA HIS A 75 10.57 8.32 5.25
C HIS A 75 9.25 8.47 4.51
N HIS A 76 8.93 9.72 4.17
CA HIS A 76 7.68 10.08 3.51
C HIS A 76 8.00 10.91 2.27
N THR A 77 7.62 10.40 1.10
CA THR A 77 7.79 11.10 -0.18
C THR A 77 6.41 11.37 -0.77
N ARG A 78 6.12 12.65 -1.05
CA ARG A 78 4.89 13.03 -1.76
C ARG A 78 4.98 12.60 -3.22
N LEU A 79 3.86 12.18 -3.81
CA LEU A 79 3.82 11.73 -5.21
C LEU A 79 3.24 12.84 -6.11
N PRO A 80 4.09 13.71 -6.71
CA PRO A 80 3.61 14.66 -7.70
C PRO A 80 3.13 13.97 -8.97
N GLN A 81 2.19 14.64 -9.66
CA GLN A 81 1.79 14.29 -11.01
C GLN A 81 2.38 15.32 -11.99
N HIS A 82 3.31 14.88 -12.83
CA HIS A 82 3.92 15.71 -13.89
C HIS A 82 3.55 15.13 -15.25
N GLY A 83 3.02 15.96 -16.15
CA GLY A 83 2.58 15.50 -17.48
C GLY A 83 1.54 14.37 -17.42
N GLY A 84 0.68 14.36 -16.41
CA GLY A 84 -0.31 13.31 -16.17
C GLY A 84 0.24 12.03 -15.53
N LYS A 85 1.54 11.93 -15.25
CA LYS A 85 2.17 10.73 -14.68
C LYS A 85 2.58 10.96 -13.22
N PHE A 86 2.28 10.00 -12.34
CA PHE A 86 2.83 9.94 -10.99
C PHE A 86 4.32 9.64 -11.06
N CYS A 87 5.12 10.31 -10.26
CA CYS A 87 6.57 10.13 -10.25
C CYS A 87 7.16 10.19 -8.84
N LEU A 88 8.25 9.44 -8.62
CA LEU A 88 8.94 9.37 -7.33
C LEU A 88 10.25 10.17 -7.36
N GLY A 89 10.33 11.28 -6.63
CA GLY A 89 11.54 12.12 -6.64
C GLY A 89 11.58 13.19 -7.75
N GLY A 90 10.44 13.49 -8.37
CA GLY A 90 10.28 14.66 -9.25
C GLY A 90 10.24 14.36 -10.76
N PRO A 91 10.23 15.42 -11.60
CA PRO A 91 9.97 15.34 -13.05
C PRO A 91 10.94 14.48 -13.85
N ASN A 92 12.16 14.27 -13.34
CA ASN A 92 13.21 13.49 -14.00
C ASN A 92 13.32 12.05 -13.45
N SER A 93 12.36 11.63 -12.61
CA SER A 93 12.36 10.28 -12.06
C SER A 93 12.22 9.21 -13.16
N LEU A 94 13.00 8.14 -13.03
CA LEU A 94 12.87 6.92 -13.83
C LEU A 94 11.63 6.10 -13.44
N VAL A 95 11.12 6.29 -12.21
CA VAL A 95 9.88 5.66 -11.74
C VAL A 95 8.74 6.62 -11.99
N ARG A 96 8.08 6.45 -13.13
CA ARG A 96 6.90 7.21 -13.53
C ARG A 96 5.83 6.32 -14.15
N SER A 97 4.56 6.57 -13.83
CA SER A 97 3.44 5.80 -14.37
C SER A 97 2.19 6.67 -14.53
N GLU A 98 1.32 6.30 -15.48
CA GLU A 98 0.09 7.03 -15.82
C GLU A 98 -1.02 6.88 -14.77
N SER A 99 -0.91 5.88 -13.90
CA SER A 99 -1.83 5.66 -12.79
C SER A 99 -1.06 5.21 -11.55
N LEU A 100 -1.69 5.36 -10.37
CA LEU A 100 -1.11 4.90 -9.11
C LEU A 100 -0.96 3.37 -9.09
N MET A 101 -1.88 2.65 -9.73
CA MET A 101 -1.80 1.19 -9.89
C MET A 101 -0.54 0.78 -10.65
N ALA A 102 -0.35 1.37 -11.84
CA ALA A 102 0.83 1.13 -12.66
C ALA A 102 2.11 1.63 -11.98
N PHE A 103 2.02 2.65 -11.11
CA PHE A 103 3.15 3.11 -10.31
C PHE A 103 3.58 2.05 -9.30
N VAL A 104 2.64 1.45 -8.55
CA VAL A 104 2.92 0.36 -7.61
C VAL A 104 3.46 -0.88 -8.32
N GLU A 105 2.90 -1.24 -9.47
CA GLU A 105 3.44 -2.35 -10.27
C GLU A 105 4.88 -2.07 -10.72
N THR A 106 5.20 -0.85 -11.14
CA THR A 106 6.57 -0.46 -11.49
C THR A 106 7.49 -0.59 -10.27
N LEU A 107 7.06 -0.15 -9.09
CA LEU A 107 7.84 -0.33 -7.86
C LEU A 107 8.10 -1.81 -7.54
N GLN A 108 7.08 -2.66 -7.67
CA GLN A 108 7.21 -4.10 -7.47
C GLN A 108 8.17 -4.74 -8.48
N ARG A 109 8.16 -4.29 -9.75
CA ARG A 109 9.13 -4.73 -10.76
C ARG A 109 10.55 -4.24 -10.46
N CYS A 110 10.70 -3.04 -9.88
CA CYS A 110 12.00 -2.54 -9.43
C CYS A 110 12.55 -3.43 -8.32
N GLY A 111 11.72 -3.79 -7.32
CA GLY A 111 12.07 -4.74 -6.26
C GLY A 111 13.44 -4.44 -5.64
N GLU A 112 14.28 -5.47 -5.55
CA GLU A 112 15.65 -5.40 -5.01
C GLU A 112 16.63 -4.55 -5.84
N ARG A 113 16.33 -4.25 -7.11
CA ARG A 113 17.18 -3.39 -7.94
C ARG A 113 17.28 -1.98 -7.40
N GLY A 114 16.38 -1.61 -6.49
CA GLY A 114 16.38 -0.32 -5.86
C GLY A 114 15.78 0.78 -6.74
N VAL A 115 15.37 1.85 -6.08
CA VAL A 115 15.02 3.12 -6.66
C VAL A 115 15.94 4.17 -6.02
N CYS A 116 16.66 4.91 -6.85
CA CYS A 116 17.49 6.02 -6.36
C CYS A 116 16.61 7.23 -6.08
N LEU A 117 16.54 7.66 -4.82
CA LEU A 117 15.82 8.87 -4.41
C LEU A 117 16.81 9.91 -3.88
N LEU A 118 16.60 11.15 -4.31
CA LEU A 118 17.24 12.29 -3.70
C LEU A 118 16.54 12.58 -2.37
N MET A 119 17.28 12.44 -1.29
CA MET A 119 16.79 12.67 0.06
C MET A 119 17.51 13.91 0.60
N HIS A 120 16.74 14.85 1.14
CA HIS A 120 17.31 15.92 1.94
C HIS A 120 17.41 15.39 3.36
N GLU A 121 18.63 15.19 3.85
CA GLU A 121 18.83 14.87 5.26
C GLU A 121 18.41 16.09 6.12
N LYS A 122 18.24 15.90 7.44
CA LYS A 122 18.08 17.04 8.36
C LYS A 122 19.41 17.79 8.43
N GLY A 123 19.67 18.64 7.44
CA GLY A 123 20.90 19.38 7.20
C GLY A 123 20.98 19.80 5.73
N ASP A 124 21.73 20.85 5.41
CA ASP A 124 21.76 21.46 4.06
C ASP A 124 22.51 20.60 3.00
N ARG A 125 22.51 19.28 3.18
CA ARG A 125 23.13 18.30 2.29
C ARG A 125 22.04 17.39 1.73
N ALA A 126 21.73 17.60 0.46
CA ALA A 126 20.99 16.62 -0.33
C ALA A 126 21.92 15.45 -0.64
N ALA A 127 21.55 14.25 -0.22
CA ALA A 127 22.25 13.02 -0.54
C ALA A 127 21.36 12.14 -1.43
N THR A 128 21.94 11.62 -2.50
CA THR A 128 21.29 10.56 -3.28
C THR A 128 21.40 9.27 -2.49
N GLN A 129 20.28 8.73 -2.04
CA GLN A 129 20.24 7.43 -1.39
C GLN A 129 19.51 6.43 -2.29
N THR A 130 20.22 5.37 -2.66
CA THR A 130 19.61 4.20 -3.29
C THR A 130 18.84 3.42 -2.22
N MET A 131 17.56 3.20 -2.46
CA MET A 131 16.71 2.47 -1.52
C MET A 131 15.84 1.48 -2.27
N ALA A 132 15.64 0.31 -1.67
CA ALA A 132 14.83 -0.74 -2.28
C ALA A 132 13.40 -0.67 -1.73
N LEU A 133 12.43 -0.34 -2.57
CA LEU A 133 11.00 -0.39 -2.25
C LEU A 133 10.48 -1.79 -2.55
N ASN A 134 10.75 -2.70 -1.60
CA ASN A 134 10.67 -4.14 -1.82
C ASN A 134 9.24 -4.68 -1.77
N LYS A 135 8.43 -4.19 -0.81
CA LYS A 135 7.14 -4.80 -0.49
C LYS A 135 6.11 -3.73 -0.12
N ALA A 136 4.96 -3.78 -0.77
CA ALA A 136 3.80 -3.01 -0.32
C ALA A 136 3.20 -3.68 0.93
N LEU A 137 2.96 -2.90 1.97
CA LEU A 137 2.28 -3.34 3.17
C LEU A 137 0.78 -3.31 2.95
N HIS A 138 0.12 -4.44 3.11
CA HIS A 138 -1.31 -4.57 2.91
C HIS A 138 -2.08 -4.49 4.24
N ARG A 139 -3.25 -3.82 4.24
CA ARG A 139 -4.10 -3.60 5.42
C ARG A 139 -4.42 -4.85 6.23
N HIS A 140 -4.67 -5.97 5.55
CA HIS A 140 -4.96 -7.25 6.20
C HIS A 140 -3.77 -7.85 6.97
N GLU A 141 -2.54 -7.38 6.76
CA GLU A 141 -1.36 -7.86 7.50
C GLU A 141 -1.34 -7.36 8.95
N LEU A 142 -2.11 -6.30 9.27
CA LEU A 142 -2.33 -5.83 10.64
C LEU A 142 -3.52 -6.50 11.33
N LEU A 143 -4.34 -7.24 10.58
CA LEU A 143 -5.60 -7.78 11.09
C LEU A 143 -5.45 -9.27 11.39
N PRO A 144 -5.87 -9.74 12.57
CA PRO A 144 -6.02 -11.17 12.79
C PRO A 144 -6.96 -11.77 11.73
N PRO A 145 -6.68 -12.98 11.21
CA PRO A 145 -7.55 -13.62 10.25
C PRO A 145 -8.98 -13.76 10.79
N LEU A 146 -9.99 -13.55 9.94
CA LEU A 146 -11.40 -13.72 10.34
C LEU A 146 -11.66 -15.09 11.00
N LYS A 147 -10.98 -16.14 10.52
CA LYS A 147 -11.01 -17.47 11.11
C LYS A 147 -10.62 -17.47 12.61
N TYR A 148 -9.59 -16.71 13.00
CA TYR A 148 -9.17 -16.56 14.39
C TYR A 148 -10.18 -15.76 15.20
N LEU A 149 -10.67 -14.65 14.66
CA LEU A 149 -11.71 -13.83 15.32
C LEU A 149 -12.98 -14.65 15.60
N CYS A 150 -13.45 -15.43 14.62
CA CYS A 150 -14.57 -16.34 14.79
C CYS A 150 -14.30 -17.40 15.87
N ARG A 151 -13.10 -17.97 15.92
CA ARG A 151 -12.72 -18.94 16.96
C ARG A 151 -12.80 -18.32 18.36
N VAL A 152 -12.31 -17.10 18.55
CA VAL A 152 -12.39 -16.38 19.82
C VAL A 152 -13.85 -16.19 20.22
N VAL A 153 -14.69 -15.68 19.32
CA VAL A 153 -16.13 -15.46 19.59
C VAL A 153 -16.85 -16.76 19.94
N ILE A 154 -16.66 -17.83 19.16
CA ILE A 154 -17.29 -19.14 19.44
C ILE A 154 -16.87 -19.66 20.81
N ARG A 155 -15.60 -19.49 21.19
CA ARG A 155 -15.06 -19.94 22.47
C ARG A 155 -15.58 -19.16 23.67
N HIS A 156 -15.96 -17.90 23.48
CA HIS A 156 -16.61 -17.10 24.51
C HIS A 156 -18.12 -17.39 24.61
N ALA A 157 -18.78 -17.73 23.50
CA ALA A 157 -20.22 -17.95 23.46
C ALA A 157 -20.66 -19.36 23.89
N VAL A 158 -19.78 -20.36 23.75
CA VAL A 158 -20.14 -21.79 23.93
C VAL A 158 -19.26 -22.44 24.99
N SER A 159 -19.88 -23.16 25.93
CA SER A 159 -19.14 -23.92 26.96
C SER A 159 -18.24 -25.00 26.34
N PRO A 160 -17.06 -25.30 26.92
CA PRO A 160 -16.09 -26.23 26.33
C PRO A 160 -16.65 -27.62 25.98
N SER A 161 -17.57 -28.12 26.81
CA SER A 161 -18.25 -29.42 26.62
C SER A 161 -19.28 -29.43 25.49
N SER A 162 -19.79 -28.26 25.10
CA SER A 162 -20.78 -28.11 24.04
C SER A 162 -20.17 -27.85 22.67
N ILE A 163 -18.89 -27.47 22.60
CA ILE A 163 -18.20 -27.17 21.33
C ILE A 163 -18.21 -28.38 20.38
N SER A 164 -18.04 -29.59 20.90
CA SER A 164 -18.07 -30.83 20.11
C SER A 164 -19.43 -31.11 19.45
N LYS A 165 -20.50 -30.47 19.93
CA LYS A 165 -21.87 -30.63 19.42
C LYS A 165 -22.24 -29.59 18.36
N LEU A 166 -21.36 -28.62 18.09
CA LEU A 166 -21.62 -27.60 17.07
C LEU A 166 -21.69 -28.26 15.68
N PRO A 167 -22.61 -27.80 14.80
CA PRO A 167 -22.74 -28.31 13.43
C PRO A 167 -21.61 -27.78 12.53
N LEU A 168 -20.37 -28.09 12.90
CA LEU A 168 -19.15 -27.63 12.24
C LEU A 168 -18.37 -28.83 11.69
N PRO A 169 -17.67 -28.68 10.55
CA PRO A 169 -16.82 -29.74 10.02
C PRO A 169 -15.70 -30.13 11.03
N PRO A 170 -15.24 -31.39 11.04
CA PRO A 170 -14.25 -31.88 12.02
C PRO A 170 -12.95 -31.05 12.10
N LYS A 171 -12.47 -30.54 10.96
CA LYS A 171 -11.27 -29.68 10.91
C LYS A 171 -11.47 -28.35 11.65
N ILE A 172 -12.68 -27.77 11.55
CA ILE A 172 -13.02 -26.52 12.22
C ILE A 172 -13.29 -26.77 13.70
N LEU A 173 -13.95 -27.87 14.06
CA LEU A 173 -14.09 -28.29 15.45
C LEU A 173 -12.74 -28.43 16.13
N ARG A 174 -11.79 -29.15 15.54
CA ARG A 174 -10.42 -29.29 16.07
C ARG A 174 -9.73 -27.94 16.24
N TYR A 175 -9.89 -27.03 15.28
CA TYR A 175 -9.35 -25.68 15.37
C TYR A 175 -9.97 -24.88 16.51
N VAL A 176 -11.29 -24.91 16.68
CA VAL A 176 -11.99 -24.18 17.75
C VAL A 176 -11.68 -24.79 19.12
N GLN A 177 -11.62 -26.12 19.23
CA GLN A 177 -11.39 -26.85 20.48
C GLN A 177 -9.97 -26.67 21.05
N ASP A 178 -9.01 -26.25 20.24
CA ASP A 178 -7.63 -26.10 20.71
C ASP A 178 -7.58 -25.07 21.88
N PRO A 179 -7.03 -25.46 23.04
CA PRO A 179 -7.03 -24.64 24.24
C PRO A 179 -6.20 -23.35 24.09
N ARG A 180 -5.27 -23.28 23.13
CA ARG A 180 -4.46 -22.08 22.85
C ARG A 180 -5.18 -21.08 21.94
N TYR A 181 -6.48 -20.86 22.16
CA TYR A 181 -7.31 -20.03 21.29
C TYR A 181 -7.12 -18.52 21.48
N LEU A 182 -6.54 -18.10 22.61
CA LEU A 182 -6.22 -16.70 22.89
C LEU A 182 -4.90 -16.26 22.24
N VAL A 183 -4.00 -17.18 21.93
CA VAL A 183 -2.72 -16.85 21.29
C VAL A 183 -2.95 -16.84 19.77
N PRO A 184 -2.70 -15.72 19.06
CA PRO A 184 -2.76 -15.70 17.61
C PRO A 184 -1.81 -16.76 17.03
N PRO A 185 -2.23 -17.55 16.03
CA PRO A 185 -1.31 -18.45 15.34
C PRO A 185 -0.21 -17.61 14.67
N CYS A 186 1.04 -18.01 14.89
CA CYS A 186 2.23 -17.41 14.28
C CYS A 186 2.15 -17.46 12.74
#